data_AF-A0AA41E3Y3-F1
#
_entry.id   AF-A0AA41E3Y3-F1
#
_cell.length_a   1.000
_cell.length_b   1.000
_cell.length_c   1.000
_cell.angle_alpha   90.00
_cell.angle_beta   90.00
_cell.angle_gamma   90.00
#
_symmetry.space_group_name_H-M   'P 1'
#
loop_
_entity.id
_entity.type
_entity.pdbx_description
1 polymer ?
#
loop_
_entity_poly.entity_id
_entity_poly.type
_entity_poly.pdbx_seq_one_letter_code
_entity_poly.pdbx_strand_id
1 'polypeptide(L)' 'MPTFNIQLFEGRTLEQKRAFVEAITRATCETLGCDPGSVDIILADVKKENWATAGKLWSDAL' A
#
# COMPACT_ATOMS: atom_id res chain seq x y z
N MET A 1 13.38 11.64 4.51
CA MET A 1 12.91 11.03 3.26
C MET A 1 12.27 9.69 3.59
N PRO A 2 10.98 9.68 3.99
CA PRO A 2 10.26 8.44 4.29
C PRO A 2 9.96 7.63 3.01
N THR A 3 10.13 6.31 3.07
CA THR A 3 9.77 5.40 1.98
C THR A 3 8.86 4.29 2.50
N PHE A 4 7.72 4.09 1.86
CA PHE A 4 6.74 3.07 2.20
C PHE A 4 6.69 1.99 1.12
N ASN A 5 6.90 0.74 1.51
CA ASN A 5 6.65 -0.42 0.66
C ASN A 5 5.35 -1.08 1.12
N ILE A 6 4.32 -1.01 0.29
CA ILE A 6 2.98 -1.46 0.65
C ILE A 6 2.59 -2.63 -0.25
N GLN A 7 2.41 -3.77 0.39
CA GLN A 7 1.87 -4.96 -0.25
C GLN A 7 0.37 -5.01 0.03
N LEU A 8 -0.43 -5.15 -1.02
CA LEU A 8 -1.88 -5.21 -0.96
C LEU A 8 -2.39 -6.23 -1.98
N PHE A 9 -3.56 -6.80 -1.74
CA PHE A 9 -4.18 -7.64 -2.75
C PHE A 9 -4.47 -6.85 -4.03
N GLU A 10 -4.34 -7.50 -5.19
CA GLU A 10 -4.74 -6.90 -6.46
C GLU A 10 -6.24 -6.53 -6.51
N GLY A 11 -6.64 -5.78 -7.53
CA GLY A 11 -8.05 -5.44 -7.79
C GLY A 11 -8.50 -4.05 -7.33
N ARG A 12 -7.59 -3.20 -6.82
CA ARG A 12 -7.91 -1.79 -6.52
C ARG A 12 -7.92 -0.99 -7.81
N THR A 13 -8.90 -0.11 -7.97
CA THR A 13 -8.92 0.81 -9.11
C THR A 13 -7.79 1.83 -9.01
N LEU A 14 -7.48 2.48 -10.14
CA LEU A 14 -6.46 3.52 -10.17
C LEU A 14 -6.85 4.71 -9.28
N GLU A 15 -8.13 5.06 -9.23
CA GLU A 15 -8.70 6.11 -8.37
C GLU A 15 -8.52 5.80 -6.89
N GLN A 16 -8.76 4.55 -6.49
CA GLN A 16 -8.51 4.09 -5.11
C GLN A 16 -7.03 4.19 -4.74
N LYS A 17 -6.13 3.78 -5.65
CA LYS A 17 -4.69 3.90 -5.43
C LYS A 17 -4.24 5.35 -5.30
N ARG A 18 -4.77 6.26 -6.14
CA ARG A 18 -4.50 7.71 -6.04
C ARG A 18 -4.92 8.27 -4.69
N ALA A 19 -6.17 8.01 -4.27
CA ALA A 19 -6.68 8.48 -2.99
C ALA A 19 -5.88 7.93 -1.81
N PHE A 20 -5.45 6.67 -1.89
CA PHE A 20 -4.65 6.02 -0.87
C PHE A 20 -3.26 6.64 -0.69
N VAL A 21 -2.51 6.85 -1.78
CA VAL A 21 -1.17 7.46 -1.70
C VAL A 21 -1.24 8.92 -1.25
N GLU A 22 -2.26 9.68 -1.68
CA GLU A 22 -2.49 11.05 -1.22
C GLU A 22 -2.72 11.11 0.30
N ALA A 23 -3.54 10.20 0.83
CA ALA A 23 -3.82 10.13 2.25
C ALA A 23 -2.56 9.79 3.09
N ILE A 24 -1.74 8.85 2.62
CA ILE A 24 -0.48 8.48 3.30
C ILE A 24 0.50 9.65 3.28
N THR A 25 0.71 10.28 2.12
CA THR A 25 1.62 11.43 2.01
C THR A 25 1.20 12.56 2.94
N ARG A 26 -0.09 12.92 2.95
CA ARG A 26 -0.62 13.96 3.84
C ARG A 26 -0.34 13.63 5.32
N ALA A 27 -0.71 12.43 5.77
CA ALA A 27 -0.49 12.02 7.15
C ALA A 27 1.01 12.00 7.52
N THR A 28 1.87 11.61 6.58
CA THR A 28 3.33 11.59 6.77
C THR A 28 3.87 13.01 6.96
N CYS A 29 3.46 13.96 6.11
CA CYS A 29 3.87 15.36 6.23
C CYS A 29 3.38 15.98 7.55
N GLU A 30 2.11 15.75 7.92
CA GLU A 30 1.50 16.27 9.15
C GLU A 30 2.18 15.75 10.41
N THR A 31 2.59 14.47 10.41
CA THR A 31 3.13 13.82 11.62
C THR A 31 4.65 13.90 11.74
N LEU A 32 5.37 13.87 10.61
CA LEU A 32 6.83 13.84 10.58
C LEU A 32 7.46 15.17 10.17
N GLY A 33 6.65 16.16 9.76
CA GLY A 33 7.12 17.50 9.40
C GLY A 33 8.02 17.55 8.16
N CYS A 34 7.86 16.59 7.24
CA CYS A 34 8.63 16.55 5.99
C CYS A 34 7.83 17.09 4.79
N ASP A 35 8.54 17.55 3.76
CA ASP A 35 7.94 17.96 2.49
C ASP A 35 7.34 16.76 1.74
N PRO A 36 6.19 16.92 1.04
CA PRO A 36 5.56 15.83 0.29
C PRO A 36 6.47 15.22 -0.80
N GLY A 37 7.36 16.00 -1.41
CA GLY A 37 8.34 15.51 -2.39
C GLY A 37 9.42 14.61 -1.78
N SER A 38 9.49 14.51 -0.45
CA SER A 38 10.39 13.60 0.28
C SER A 38 9.75 12.26 0.62
N VAL A 39 8.49 12.02 0.22
CA VAL A 39 7.72 10.82 0.56
C VAL A 39 7.57 9.91 -0.66
N ASP A 40 8.21 8.75 -0.61
CA ASP A 40 8.11 7.73 -1.66
C ASP A 40 7.16 6.61 -1.24
N ILE A 41 6.26 6.20 -2.14
CA ILE A 41 5.33 5.09 -1.90
C ILE A 41 5.38 4.11 -3.07
N ILE A 42 5.72 2.87 -2.77
CA ILE A 42 5.78 1.76 -3.73
C ILE A 42 4.64 0.80 -3.41
N LEU A 43 3.71 0.63 -4.36
CA LEU A 43 2.58 -0.29 -4.25
C LEU A 43 2.91 -1.60 -4.98
N ALA A 44 2.81 -2.72 -4.27
CA ALA A 44 2.93 -4.06 -4.82
C ALA A 44 1.57 -4.76 -4.76
N ASP A 45 0.93 -4.95 -5.91
CA ASP A 45 -0.27 -5.77 -6.03
C ASP A 45 0.10 -7.25 -5.95
N VAL A 46 -0.49 -7.94 -4.98
CA VAL A 46 -0.23 -9.36 -4.72
C VAL A 46 -1.50 -10.14 -5.04
N LYS A 47 -1.38 -11.15 -5.90
CA LYS A 47 -2.47 -12.11 -6.12
C LYS A 47 -2.74 -12.90 -4.85
N LYS A 48 -3.99 -13.32 -4.63
CA LYS A 48 -4.35 -14.14 -3.45
C LYS A 48 -3.59 -15.46 -3.37
N GLU A 49 -3.21 -16.05 -4.51
CA GLU A 49 -2.38 -17.27 -4.58
C GLU A 49 -0.91 -17.05 -4.17
N ASN A 50 -0.48 -15.78 -4.09
CA ASN A 50 0.88 -15.39 -3.73
C ASN A 50 1.00 -14.85 -2.29
N TRP A 51 -0.07 -14.95 -1.49
CA TRP A 51 -0.08 -14.54 -0.09
C TRP A 51 -0.65 -15.65 0.79
N ALA A 52 0.02 -15.96 1.91
CA ALA A 52 -0.47 -16.90 2.91
C ALA A 52 -0.59 -16.28 4.30
N THR A 53 -1.57 -16.75 5.08
CA THR A 53 -1.66 -16.47 6.52
C THR A 53 -1.92 -17.79 7.25
N ALA A 54 -1.19 -18.04 8.34
CA ALA A 54 -1.31 -19.27 9.13
C ALA A 54 -1.22 -20.57 8.29
N GLY A 55 -0.32 -20.58 7.29
CA GLY A 55 -0.08 -21.75 6.44
C GLY A 55 -1.16 -22.02 5.38
N LYS A 56 -2.09 -21.10 5.15
CA LYS A 56 -3.13 -21.22 4.11
C LYS A 56 -3.01 -20.08 3.11
N LEU A 57 -3.08 -20.39 1.81
CA LEU A 57 -3.11 -19.36 0.78
C LEU A 57 -4.44 -18.62 0.84
N TRP A 58 -4.42 -17.33 0.54
CA TRP A 58 -5.66 -16.54 0.46
C TRP A 58 -6.53 -16.92 -0.74
N SER A 59 -5.98 -17.64 -1.72
CA SER A 59 -6.74 -18.27 -2.81
C SER A 59 -7.57 -19.46 -2.35
N ASP A 60 -7.20 -20.10 -1.23
CA ASP A 60 -7.89 -21.30 -0.71
C ASP A 60 -9.08 -20.94 0.18
N ALA A 61 -9.13 -19.69 0.66
CA ALA A 61 -10.23 -19.17 1.46
C ALA A 61 -11.41 -18.80 0.54
N LEU A 62 -12.46 -19.64 0.56
CA LEU A 62 -13.78 -19.36 -0.02
C LEU A 62 -14.41 -18.11 0.62
#